data_AF-A4YCE8-F1
#
_entry.id   AF-A4YCE8-F1
#
_cell.length_a   1.000
_cell.length_b   1.000
_cell.length_c   1.000
_cell.angle_alpha   90.00
_cell.angle_beta   90.00
_cell.angle_gamma   90.00
#
_symmetry.space_group_name_H-M   'P 1'
#
loop_
_entity.id
_entity.type
_entity.pdbx_description
1 polymer ?
#
loop_
_entity_poly.entity_id
_entity_poly.type
_entity_poly.pdbx_seq_one_letter_code
_entity_poly.pdbx_strand_id
1 'polypeptide(L)'
;MANKRISKSTLSMFLRTKCDRELYLSLHEDSELDKHGMPVPLQARPGIGVMQTAGRDFEDERNEQLIQVFGSLVVYQPDSSGNNKPVKAPLESLLARVSNLPSIILQGKFESSTFQNTVMMNIGLQPNEVLQVPPIAGFIPDIIIVREASIHDEEVCPNGALICTSNSGHFTKHCSSIQNSLG
;
A
#
# COMPACT_ATOMS: atom_id res chain seq x y z
N MET A 1 13.55 5.89 22.47
CA MET A 1 12.38 5.01 22.27
C MET A 1 12.52 4.45 20.87
N ALA A 2 12.66 3.13 20.71
CA ALA A 2 12.75 2.52 19.39
C ALA A 2 11.53 2.89 18.54
N ASN A 3 11.76 3.04 17.24
CA ASN A 3 10.74 3.48 16.30
C ASN A 3 9.83 2.29 15.97
N LYS A 4 8.94 1.93 16.92
CA LYS A 4 8.00 0.83 16.78
C LYS A 4 7.11 1.11 15.58
N ARG A 5 7.23 0.33 14.50
CA ARG A 5 6.40 0.47 13.31
C ARG A 5 5.69 -0.83 12.97
N ILE A 6 4.40 -0.74 12.67
CA ILE A 6 3.65 -1.88 12.13
C ILE A 6 3.85 -1.89 10.61
N SER A 7 4.46 -2.95 10.10
CA SER A 7 4.60 -3.21 8.67
C SER A 7 3.43 -4.04 8.13
N LYS A 8 3.23 -4.01 6.81
CA LYS A 8 2.24 -4.86 6.11
C LYS A 8 2.47 -6.35 6.40
N SER A 9 3.72 -6.81 6.41
CA SER A 9 4.05 -8.21 6.70
C SER A 9 3.75 -8.59 8.14
N THR A 10 4.08 -7.73 9.11
CA THR A 10 3.78 -7.93 10.53
C THR A 10 2.27 -8.05 10.76
N LEU A 11 1.50 -7.10 10.21
CA LEU A 11 0.04 -7.11 10.35
C LEU A 11 -0.59 -8.31 9.65
N SER A 12 -0.16 -8.62 8.42
CA SER A 12 -0.64 -9.79 7.67
C SER A 12 -0.38 -11.09 8.40
N MET A 13 0.81 -11.23 9.02
CA MET A 13 1.14 -12.42 9.80
C MET A 13 0.22 -12.57 10.99
N PHE A 14 0.07 -11.51 11.80
CA PHE A 14 -0.83 -11.53 12.95
C PHE A 14 -2.28 -11.85 12.57
N LEU A 15 -2.80 -11.29 11.47
CA LEU A 15 -4.17 -11.58 11.03
C LEU A 15 -4.37 -13.05 10.66
N ARG A 16 -3.33 -13.73 10.17
CA ARG A 16 -3.37 -15.16 9.82
C ARG A 16 -3.16 -16.07 11.03
N THR A 17 -2.21 -15.74 11.90
CA THR A 17 -1.79 -16.63 12.99
C THR A 17 -2.50 -16.34 14.32
N LYS A 18 -3.03 -15.12 14.49
CA LYS A 18 -3.58 -14.59 15.76
C LYS A 18 -2.60 -14.76 16.93
N CYS A 19 -1.29 -14.76 16.65
CA CYS A 19 -0.25 -14.99 17.64
C CYS A 19 0.24 -13.66 18.21
N ASP A 20 -0.23 -13.30 19.42
CA ASP A 20 0.18 -12.08 20.12
C ASP A 20 1.69 -12.05 20.40
N ARG A 21 2.28 -13.22 20.70
CA ARG A 21 3.71 -13.35 20.97
C ARG A 21 4.56 -13.00 19.74
N GLU A 22 4.15 -13.46 18.57
CA GLU A 22 4.83 -13.16 17.31
C GLU A 22 4.71 -11.67 16.96
N LEU A 23 3.50 -11.11 17.14
CA LEU A 23 3.28 -9.68 16.95
C LEU A 23 4.17 -8.85 17.88
N TYR A 24 4.20 -9.19 19.17
CA TYR A 24 5.02 -8.48 20.16
C TYR A 24 6.50 -8.46 19.79
N LEU A 25 7.07 -9.60 19.40
CA LEU A 25 8.47 -9.68 19.00
C LEU A 25 8.74 -8.90 17.71
N SER A 26 7.79 -8.89 16.77
CA SER A 26 7.91 -8.19 15.48
C SER A 26 7.81 -6.66 15.59
N LEU A 27 7.43 -6.12 16.76
CA LEU A 27 7.32 -4.69 17.01
C LEU A 27 8.59 -4.07 17.62
N HIS A 28 9.56 -4.89 18.03
CA HIS A 28 10.80 -4.46 18.67
C HIS A 28 11.98 -4.64 17.72
N GLU A 29 13.00 -3.80 17.87
CA GLU A 29 14.23 -3.96 17.08
C GLU A 29 15.07 -5.13 17.59
N ASP A 30 15.82 -5.75 16.70
CA ASP A 30 16.71 -6.88 17.01
C ASP A 30 17.68 -6.57 18.16
N SER A 31 18.17 -5.32 18.24
CA SER A 31 19.06 -4.85 19.30
C SER A 31 18.39 -4.78 20.67
N GLU A 32 17.09 -4.46 20.72
CA GLU A 32 16.31 -4.46 21.96
C GLU A 32 16.04 -5.89 22.41
N LEU A 33 15.69 -6.79 21.48
CA LEU A 33 15.47 -8.20 21.78
C LEU A 33 16.73 -8.85 22.37
N ASP A 34 17.88 -8.64 21.74
CA ASP A 34 19.17 -9.18 22.17
C ASP A 34 19.55 -8.70 23.58
N LYS A 35 19.41 -7.39 23.84
CA LYS A 35 19.67 -6.78 25.15
C LYS A 35 18.84 -7.40 26.29
N HIS A 36 17.63 -7.86 25.97
CA HIS A 36 16.72 -8.48 26.92
C HIS A 36 16.79 -10.02 26.94
N GLY A 37 17.77 -10.62 26.25
CA GLY A 37 17.92 -12.08 26.16
C GLY A 37 16.76 -12.76 25.43
N MET A 38 16.04 -12.00 24.59
CA MET A 38 14.93 -12.51 23.80
C MET A 38 15.43 -13.04 22.45
N PRO A 39 14.76 -14.03 21.84
CA PRO A 39 15.16 -14.57 20.55
C PRO A 39 15.14 -13.50 19.46
N VAL A 40 16.28 -13.27 18.82
CA VAL A 40 16.41 -12.40 17.65
C VAL A 40 16.05 -13.19 16.38
N PRO A 41 15.32 -12.61 15.42
CA PRO A 41 15.10 -13.23 14.12
C PRO A 41 16.41 -13.70 13.48
N LEU A 42 16.40 -14.92 12.91
CA LEU A 42 17.54 -15.46 12.19
C LEU A 42 17.82 -14.58 10.94
N GLN A 43 18.95 -13.87 10.97
CA GLN A 43 19.36 -12.94 9.91
C GLN A 43 19.64 -13.65 8.58
N ALA A 44 20.12 -14.89 8.62
CA ALA A 44 20.43 -15.67 7.43
C ALA A 44 19.55 -16.93 7.38
N ARG A 45 18.66 -16.97 6.39
CA ARG A 45 18.02 -18.19 5.92
C ARG A 45 18.51 -18.44 4.50
N PRO A 46 19.47 -19.36 4.28
CA PRO A 46 20.17 -19.53 3.00
C PRO A 46 19.26 -19.70 1.77
N GLY A 47 18.06 -20.28 1.94
CA GLY A 47 17.07 -20.40 0.86
C GLY A 47 16.21 -19.15 0.60
N ILE A 48 16.06 -18.25 1.59
CA ILE A 48 15.21 -17.06 1.45
C ILE A 48 15.89 -15.99 0.59
N GLY A 49 17.22 -15.87 0.67
CA GLY A 49 17.95 -14.91 -0.16
C GLY A 49 17.73 -15.15 -1.66
N VAL A 50 17.74 -16.43 -2.08
CA VAL A 50 17.49 -16.83 -3.47
C VAL A 50 16.06 -16.47 -3.89
N MET A 51 15.06 -16.79 -3.07
CA MET A 51 13.66 -16.44 -3.37
C MET A 51 13.42 -14.93 -3.41
N GLN A 52 14.07 -14.16 -2.53
CA GLN A 52 13.96 -12.70 -2.54
C GLN A 52 14.56 -12.09 -3.80
N THR A 53 15.70 -12.60 -4.26
CA THR A 53 16.32 -12.16 -5.52
C THR A 53 15.43 -12.53 -6.70
N ALA A 54 14.99 -13.79 -6.80
CA ALA A 54 14.07 -14.21 -7.86
C ALA A 54 12.75 -13.40 -7.87
N GLY A 55 12.24 -13.03 -6.70
CA GLY A 55 11.05 -12.18 -6.59
C GLY A 55 11.28 -10.76 -7.12
N ARG A 56 12.44 -10.16 -6.82
CA ARG A 56 12.82 -8.84 -7.37
C ARG A 56 13.05 -8.91 -8.88
N ASP A 57 13.75 -9.93 -9.36
CA ASP A 57 14.01 -10.10 -10.79
C ASP A 57 12.70 -10.28 -11.56
N PHE A 58 11.75 -11.04 -11.00
CA PHE A 58 10.42 -11.19 -11.56
C PHE A 58 9.65 -9.85 -11.59
N GLU A 59 9.67 -9.08 -10.50
CA GLU A 59 9.02 -7.77 -10.44
C GLU A 59 9.62 -6.80 -11.47
N ASP A 60 10.95 -6.80 -11.61
CA ASP A 60 11.67 -6.01 -12.61
C ASP A 60 11.25 -6.40 -14.04
N GLU A 61 11.20 -7.69 -14.34
CA GLU A 61 10.78 -8.21 -15.66
C GLU A 61 9.32 -7.82 -15.97
N ARG A 62 8.42 -7.91 -14.99
CA ARG A 62 7.02 -7.50 -15.16
C ARG A 62 6.89 -6.00 -15.41
N ASN A 63 7.65 -5.19 -14.67
CA ASN A 63 7.67 -3.74 -14.86
C ASN A 63 8.21 -3.36 -16.24
N GLU A 64 9.27 -4.02 -16.70
CA GLU A 64 9.81 -3.83 -18.03
C GLU A 64 8.77 -4.15 -19.11
N GLN A 65 8.05 -5.28 -18.98
CA GLN A 65 6.98 -5.63 -19.92
C GLN A 65 5.85 -4.60 -19.95
N LEU A 66 5.45 -4.06 -18.80
CA LEU A 66 4.44 -2.99 -18.75
C LEU A 66 4.92 -1.74 -19.49
N ILE A 67 6.18 -1.33 -19.28
CA ILE A 67 6.79 -0.18 -19.97
C ILE A 67 6.84 -0.43 -21.48
N GLN A 68 7.24 -1.63 -21.90
CA GLN A 68 7.31 -2.00 -23.32
C GLN A 68 5.93 -2.01 -23.99
N VAL A 69 4.90 -2.53 -23.32
CA VAL A 69 3.54 -2.68 -23.88
C VAL A 69 2.78 -1.36 -23.89
N PHE A 70 2.84 -0.59 -22.81
CA PHE A 70 2.02 0.61 -22.63
C PHE A 70 2.78 1.92 -22.90
N GLY A 71 4.10 1.87 -23.05
CA GLY A 71 4.93 2.97 -23.50
C GLY A 71 4.71 4.26 -22.72
N SER A 72 4.28 5.31 -23.43
CA SER A 72 4.05 6.65 -22.87
C SER A 72 2.90 6.74 -21.86
N LEU A 73 2.09 5.69 -21.71
CA LEU A 73 1.04 5.64 -20.68
C LEU A 73 1.61 5.22 -19.31
N VAL A 74 2.86 4.74 -19.25
CA VAL A 74 3.49 4.33 -17.98
C VAL A 74 4.25 5.49 -17.36
N VAL A 75 3.92 5.81 -16.11
CA VAL A 75 4.53 6.88 -15.33
C VAL A 75 5.31 6.25 -14.16
N TYR A 76 6.62 6.48 -14.15
CA TYR A 76 7.51 5.95 -13.12
C TYR A 76 8.74 6.84 -12.93
N GLN A 77 9.44 6.68 -11.82
CA GLN A 77 10.76 7.28 -11.61
C GLN A 77 11.84 6.28 -12.07
N PRO A 78 12.67 6.62 -13.07
CA PRO A 78 13.81 5.78 -13.43
C PRO A 78 14.89 5.83 -12.34
N ASP A 79 15.68 4.77 -12.24
CA ASP A 79 16.83 4.71 -11.35
C ASP A 79 17.92 5.72 -11.73
N SER A 80 18.67 6.19 -10.74
CA SER A 80 19.78 7.14 -10.90
C SER A 80 20.94 6.56 -11.73
N SER A 81 20.98 5.24 -11.91
CA SER A 81 21.98 4.53 -12.73
C SER A 81 21.75 4.66 -14.24
N GLY A 82 20.68 5.34 -14.68
CA GLY A 82 20.35 5.52 -16.10
C GLY A 82 19.65 4.32 -16.74
N ASN A 83 19.45 3.24 -15.99
CA ASN A 83 18.56 2.17 -16.40
C ASN A 83 17.11 2.64 -16.23
N ASN A 84 16.26 2.45 -17.25
CA ASN A 84 14.82 2.74 -17.21
C ASN A 84 14.02 1.85 -16.23
N LYS A 85 14.68 1.33 -15.20
CA LYS A 85 14.10 0.52 -14.15
C LYS A 85 13.31 1.42 -13.20
N PRO A 86 12.02 1.12 -12.96
CA PRO A 86 11.22 1.83 -11.96
C PRO A 86 11.81 1.69 -10.55
N VAL A 87 11.93 2.82 -9.86
CA VAL A 87 12.27 2.87 -8.44
C VAL A 87 11.17 3.53 -7.63
N LYS A 88 11.16 3.23 -6.34
CA LYS A 88 10.20 3.80 -5.36
C LYS A 88 10.29 5.31 -5.36
N ALA A 89 9.18 5.97 -5.64
CA ALA A 89 9.09 7.43 -5.65
C ALA A 89 7.80 7.93 -5.00
N PRO A 90 7.75 9.17 -4.48
CA PRO A 90 6.53 9.73 -3.92
C PRO A 90 5.38 9.69 -4.94
N LEU A 91 4.26 9.09 -4.54
CA LEU A 91 3.09 8.92 -5.41
C LEU A 91 2.54 10.27 -5.90
N GLU A 92 2.55 11.29 -5.05
CA GLU A 92 2.15 12.66 -5.41
C GLU A 92 2.97 13.19 -6.60
N SER A 93 4.28 12.99 -6.59
CA SER A 93 5.17 13.42 -7.67
C SER A 93 4.92 12.64 -8.97
N LEU A 94 4.52 11.37 -8.88
CA LEU A 94 4.16 10.57 -10.06
C LEU A 94 2.79 10.98 -10.62
N LEU A 95 1.80 11.23 -9.75
CA LEU A 95 0.48 11.72 -10.16
C LEU A 95 0.58 13.07 -10.88
N ALA A 96 1.43 13.99 -10.40
CA ALA A 96 1.67 15.28 -11.04
C ALA A 96 2.27 15.18 -12.46
N ARG A 97 2.84 14.02 -12.83
CA ARG A 97 3.40 13.74 -14.16
C ARG A 97 2.39 13.09 -15.11
N VAL A 98 1.21 12.71 -14.62
CA VAL A 98 0.14 12.14 -15.45
C VAL A 98 -0.39 13.24 -16.37
N SER A 99 -0.15 13.10 -17.67
CA SER A 99 -0.60 14.05 -18.70
C SER A 99 -1.67 13.46 -19.64
N ASN A 100 -1.79 12.13 -19.70
CA ASN A 100 -2.74 11.42 -20.55
C ASN A 100 -3.53 10.38 -19.73
N LEU A 101 -4.76 10.10 -20.14
CA LEU A 101 -5.58 9.05 -19.55
C LEU A 101 -5.92 7.99 -20.60
N PRO A 102 -5.88 6.69 -20.26
CA PRO A 102 -5.45 6.15 -18.97
C PRO A 102 -3.92 6.24 -18.79
N SER A 103 -3.47 6.24 -17.54
CA SER A 103 -2.06 6.14 -17.15
C SER A 103 -1.86 5.03 -16.14
N ILE A 104 -0.69 4.40 -16.19
CA ILE A 104 -0.27 3.33 -15.28
C ILE A 104 0.91 3.86 -14.47
N ILE A 105 0.76 3.97 -13.15
CA ILE A 105 1.84 4.39 -12.25
C ILE A 105 2.47 3.15 -11.61
N LEU A 106 3.80 3.07 -11.69
CA LEU A 106 4.61 2.00 -11.06
C LEU A 106 5.40 2.56 -9.88
N GLN A 107 5.60 1.75 -8.84
CA GLN A 107 6.44 2.05 -7.69
C GLN A 107 6.05 3.34 -6.93
N GLY A 108 4.76 3.71 -6.97
CA GLY A 108 4.23 4.87 -6.27
C GLY A 108 4.15 4.64 -4.77
N LYS A 109 4.96 5.36 -4.00
CA LYS A 109 5.02 5.25 -2.54
C LYS A 109 4.23 6.37 -1.87
N PHE A 110 3.43 6.05 -0.87
CA PHE A 110 2.83 7.06 0.02
C PHE A 110 3.03 6.67 1.49
N GLU A 111 3.25 7.67 2.34
CA GLU A 111 3.38 7.47 3.78
C GLU A 111 2.02 7.67 4.45
N SER A 112 1.66 6.75 5.35
CA SER A 112 0.39 6.83 6.08
C SER A 112 0.45 7.74 7.30
N SER A 113 1.64 8.17 7.72
CA SER A 113 1.82 8.95 8.96
C SER A 113 1.03 10.27 8.95
N THR A 114 0.81 10.86 7.78
CA THR A 114 0.09 12.14 7.62
C THR A 114 -1.41 12.00 7.85
N PHE A 115 -2.00 10.82 7.65
CA PHE A 115 -3.44 10.59 7.75
C PHE A 115 -3.84 9.43 8.68
N GLN A 116 -2.88 8.74 9.30
CA GLN A 116 -3.13 7.58 10.16
C GLN A 116 -4.15 7.89 11.26
N ASN A 117 -3.95 8.98 12.02
CA ASN A 117 -4.83 9.30 13.14
C ASN A 117 -6.27 9.58 12.67
N THR A 118 -6.41 10.30 11.56
CA THR A 118 -7.71 10.57 10.94
C THR A 118 -8.40 9.28 10.53
N VAL A 119 -7.69 8.37 9.88
CA VAL A 119 -8.23 7.05 9.50
C VAL A 119 -8.65 6.24 10.72
N MET A 120 -7.82 6.20 11.78
CA MET A 120 -8.13 5.47 13.01
C MET A 120 -9.38 6.01 13.71
N MET A 121 -9.54 7.33 13.78
CA MET A 121 -10.76 7.94 14.32
C MET A 121 -11.98 7.64 13.44
N ASN A 122 -11.83 7.65 12.12
CA ASN A 122 -12.93 7.36 11.18
C ASN A 122 -13.43 5.91 11.27
N ILE A 123 -12.57 4.96 11.65
CA ILE A 123 -12.98 3.57 11.92
C ILE A 123 -13.45 3.34 13.36
N GLY A 124 -13.57 4.40 14.17
CA GLY A 124 -14.23 4.38 15.48
C GLY A 124 -13.30 4.35 16.70
N LEU A 125 -11.98 4.47 16.54
CA LEU A 125 -11.07 4.55 17.69
C LEU A 125 -11.23 5.90 18.40
N GLN A 126 -11.26 5.86 19.73
CA GLN A 126 -11.25 7.05 20.56
C GLN A 126 -9.87 7.72 20.53
N PRO A 127 -9.77 9.05 20.74
CA PRO A 127 -8.50 9.77 20.63
C PRO A 127 -7.36 9.22 21.51
N ASN A 128 -7.68 8.71 22.69
CA ASN A 128 -6.74 8.06 23.60
C ASN A 128 -6.24 6.71 23.07
N GLU A 129 -7.06 5.96 22.33
CA GLU A 129 -6.70 4.67 21.71
C GLU A 129 -5.83 4.89 20.47
N VAL A 130 -6.11 5.93 19.69
CA VAL A 130 -5.30 6.30 18.51
C VAL A 130 -3.83 6.51 18.88
N LEU A 131 -3.57 7.15 20.02
CA LEU A 131 -2.20 7.38 20.53
C LEU A 131 -1.47 6.08 20.90
N GLN A 132 -2.19 4.97 21.12
CA GLN A 132 -1.62 3.67 21.42
C GLN A 132 -1.28 2.87 20.15
N VAL A 133 -1.81 3.27 18.99
CA VAL A 133 -1.53 2.59 17.71
C VAL A 133 -0.12 2.98 17.24
N PRO A 134 0.81 2.02 17.09
CA PRO A 134 2.14 2.32 16.56
C PRO A 134 2.08 2.93 15.15
N PRO A 135 3.04 3.78 14.77
CA PRO A 135 3.15 4.27 13.41
C PRO A 135 3.11 3.15 12.36
N ILE A 136 2.30 3.33 11.32
CA ILE A 136 2.21 2.38 10.21
C ILE A 136 3.29 2.72 9.16
N ALA A 137 3.90 1.69 8.59
CA ALA A 137 4.87 1.86 7.51
C ALA A 137 4.18 2.34 6.21
N GLY A 138 4.86 3.18 5.43
CA GLY A 138 4.37 3.61 4.12
C GLY A 138 4.06 2.44 3.18
N PHE A 139 3.13 2.69 2.27
CA PHE A 139 2.62 1.70 1.31
C PHE A 139 3.19 1.96 -0.07
N ILE A 140 3.37 0.87 -0.81
CA ILE A 140 3.81 0.86 -2.20
C ILE A 140 2.87 -0.11 -2.90
N PRO A 141 1.80 0.38 -3.54
CA PRO A 141 0.97 -0.45 -4.41
C PRO A 141 1.81 -0.94 -5.59
N ASP A 142 1.51 -2.15 -6.05
CA ASP A 142 2.24 -2.75 -7.17
C ASP A 142 1.98 -1.97 -8.46
N ILE A 143 0.70 -1.62 -8.73
CA ILE A 143 0.26 -0.87 -9.90
C ILE A 143 -0.89 0.06 -9.48
N ILE A 144 -0.87 1.30 -9.99
CA ILE A 144 -2.00 2.23 -9.89
C ILE A 144 -2.46 2.59 -11.30
N ILE A 145 -3.75 2.44 -11.58
CA ILE A 145 -4.35 2.84 -12.85
C ILE A 145 -5.10 4.15 -12.63
N VAL A 146 -4.73 5.17 -13.41
CA VAL A 146 -5.41 6.46 -13.44
C VAL A 146 -6.20 6.52 -14.74
N ARG A 147 -7.51 6.75 -14.66
CA ARG A 147 -8.40 6.84 -15.83
C ARG A 147 -9.56 7.79 -15.55
N GLU A 148 -10.32 8.10 -16.58
CA GLU A 148 -11.59 8.79 -16.41
C GLU A 148 -12.56 7.95 -15.59
N ALA A 149 -13.35 8.64 -14.76
CA ALA A 149 -14.41 8.03 -13.98
C ALA A 149 -15.52 7.52 -14.92
N SER A 150 -16.02 6.33 -14.65
CA SER A 150 -17.14 5.69 -15.32
C SER A 150 -18.34 5.65 -14.38
N ILE A 151 -19.57 5.69 -14.90
CA ILE A 151 -20.84 5.70 -14.15
C ILE A 151 -21.06 4.54 -13.16
N HIS A 152 -20.20 3.54 -13.18
CA HIS A 152 -20.24 2.37 -12.29
C HIS A 152 -19.06 2.36 -11.32
N ASP A 153 -18.26 3.42 -11.29
CA ASP A 153 -17.18 3.52 -10.34
C ASP A 153 -17.71 3.93 -8.97
N GLU A 154 -17.06 3.39 -7.95
CA GLU A 154 -17.27 3.73 -6.56
C GLU A 154 -16.12 4.63 -6.09
N GLU A 155 -16.47 5.70 -5.37
CA GLU A 155 -15.53 6.51 -4.63
C GLU A 155 -15.54 6.08 -3.15
N VAL A 156 -14.35 5.97 -2.57
CA VAL A 156 -14.16 5.81 -1.13
C VAL A 156 -14.08 7.18 -0.48
N CYS A 157 -15.13 7.60 0.22
CA CYS A 157 -15.16 8.84 0.98
C CYS A 157 -14.16 8.83 2.16
N PRO A 158 -13.77 10.00 2.70
CA PRO A 158 -12.89 10.08 3.86
C PRO A 158 -13.35 9.28 5.09
N ASN A 159 -14.67 9.12 5.26
CA ASN A 159 -15.28 8.34 6.33
C ASN A 159 -15.38 6.83 6.02
N GLY A 160 -14.80 6.36 4.92
CA GLY A 160 -14.86 4.97 4.46
C GLY A 160 -16.17 4.57 3.77
N ALA A 161 -17.12 5.49 3.59
CA ALA A 161 -18.35 5.20 2.84
C ALA A 161 -18.06 5.09 1.34
N LEU A 162 -18.77 4.19 0.66
CA LEU A 162 -18.72 4.05 -0.80
C LEU A 162 -19.86 4.86 -1.43
N ILE A 163 -19.56 5.68 -2.43
CA ILE A 163 -20.56 6.40 -3.22
C ILE A 163 -20.36 6.17 -4.72
N CYS A 164 -21.46 6.04 -5.45
CA CYS A 164 -21.42 5.80 -6.89
C CYS A 164 -21.20 7.11 -7.64
N THR A 165 -20.35 7.08 -8.66
CA THR A 165 -20.07 8.21 -9.54
C THR A 165 -21.25 8.41 -10.51
N SER A 166 -21.78 9.63 -10.63
CA SER A 166 -22.88 9.94 -11.55
C SER A 166 -22.43 10.87 -12.69
N ASN A 167 -23.19 10.87 -13.80
CA ASN A 167 -22.91 11.42 -15.15
C ASN A 167 -22.38 12.87 -15.27
N SER A 168 -22.17 13.59 -14.17
CA SER A 168 -21.78 15.00 -14.16
C SER A 168 -20.49 15.28 -13.39
N GLY A 169 -19.70 14.25 -13.04
CA GLY A 169 -18.58 14.41 -12.11
C GLY A 169 -19.04 14.85 -10.71
N HIS A 170 -20.35 14.73 -10.47
CA HIS A 170 -21.03 15.09 -9.24
C HIS A 170 -21.48 13.81 -8.55
N PHE A 171 -21.05 13.66 -7.30
CA PHE A 171 -21.24 12.46 -6.52
C PHE A 171 -22.62 12.43 -5.85
N THR A 172 -23.34 11.30 -5.94
CA THR A 172 -24.66 11.13 -5.32
C THR A 172 -24.65 9.96 -4.33
N LYS A 173 -25.31 10.15 -3.18
CA LYS A 173 -25.29 9.23 -2.02
C LYS A 173 -26.12 7.95 -2.18
N HIS A 174 -26.81 7.75 -3.30
CA HIS A 174 -27.75 6.64 -3.46
C HIS A 174 -27.35 5.72 -4.59
N CYS A 175 -26.75 4.58 -4.24
CA CYS A 175 -26.71 3.42 -5.11
C CYS A 175 -27.87 2.50 -4.74
N SER A 176 -28.91 2.51 -5.56
CA SER A 176 -30.03 1.56 -5.46
C SER A 176 -29.53 0.19 -5.89
N SER A 177 -29.79 -0.82 -5.05
CA SER A 177 -29.60 -2.24 -5.34
C SER A 177 -30.18 -2.63 -6.70
N ILE A 178 -29.34 -3.15 -7.59
CA ILE A 178 -29.78 -3.86 -8.80
C ILE A 178 -30.39 -5.19 -8.35
N GLN A 179 -31.72 -5.19 -8.27
CA GLN A 179 -32.69 -6.26 -8.49
C GLN A 179 -32.23 -7.72 -8.26
N ASN A 180 -32.66 -8.26 -7.11
CA ASN A 180 -33.09 -9.66 -7.02
C ASN A 180 -34.57 -9.74 -7.42
N SER A 181 -34.87 -10.31 -8.59
CA SER A 181 -35.87 -11.38 -8.75
C SER A 181 -36.09 -11.67 -10.24
N LEU A 182 -35.45 -12.76 -10.70
CA LEU A 182 -36.13 -13.76 -11.51
C LEU A 182 -37.31 -14.29 -10.69
N GLY A 183 -38.51 -14.26 -11.25
CA GLY A 183 -39.76 -14.72 -10.64
C GLY A 183 -40.97 -14.15 -11.36
#